data_AF-A0A1W9NUK3-F1
#
_entry.id   AF-A0A1W9NUK3-F1
#
_cell.length_a   1.000
_cell.length_b   1.000
_cell.length_c   1.000
_cell.angle_alpha   90.00
_cell.angle_beta   90.00
_cell.angle_gamma   90.00
#
_symmetry.space_group_name_H-M   'P 1'
#
loop_
_entity.id
_entity.type
_entity.pdbx_description
1 polymer ?
#
loop_
_entity_poly.entity_id
_entity_poly.type
_entity_poly.pdbx_seq_one_letter_code
_entity_poly.pdbx_strand_id
1 'polypeptide(L)' 'MSKQLFAIFGDPVSHSKSPLMHNLAFRGLGYSACYNRYRLEKGE' A
#
# COMPACT_ATOMS: atom_id res chain seq x y z
N MET A 1 -18.10 -4.79 6.65
CA MET A 1 -17.07 -3.76 6.91
C MET A 1 -16.48 -3.34 5.58
N SER A 2 -16.35 -2.04 5.33
CA SER A 2 -15.64 -1.54 4.15
C SER A 2 -14.15 -1.87 4.26
N LYS A 3 -13.52 -2.21 3.15
CA LYS A 3 -12.09 -2.49 3.09
C LYS A 3 -11.33 -1.17 2.98
N GLN A 4 -10.39 -0.91 3.90
CA GLN A 4 -9.59 0.31 3.84
C GLN A 4 -8.47 0.17 2.80
N LEU A 5 -8.22 1.22 2.02
CA LEU A 5 -7.15 1.26 1.02
C LEU A 5 -6.07 2.25 1.46
N PHE A 6 -4.83 1.77 1.48
CA PHE A 6 -3.63 2.54 1.78
C PHE A 6 -2.73 2.56 0.55
N ALA A 7 -1.94 3.62 0.39
CA ALA A 7 -0.98 3.72 -0.70
C ALA A 7 0.32 4.41 -0.25
N ILE A 8 1.44 4.00 -0.84
CA ILE A 8 2.67 4.78 -0.88
C ILE A 8 2.80 5.47 -2.24
N PHE A 9 3.08 6.77 -2.21
CA PHE A 9 3.32 7.58 -3.41
C PHE A 9 4.83 7.73 -3.64
N GLY A 10 5.26 7.71 -4.91
CA GLY A 10 6.63 8.03 -5.30
C GLY A 10 6.87 7.85 -6.79
N ASP A 11 8.01 8.34 -7.29
CA ASP A 11 8.46 8.12 -8.66
C ASP A 11 10.01 8.03 -8.69
N PRO A 12 10.61 6.83 -8.88
CA PRO A 12 9.98 5.53 -9.06
C PRO A 12 9.52 4.93 -7.72
N VAL A 13 8.41 4.17 -7.72
CA VAL A 13 7.88 3.48 -6.50
C VAL A 13 7.89 1.96 -6.59
N SER A 14 8.23 1.39 -7.75
CA SER A 14 8.14 -0.06 -8.03
C SER A 14 9.02 -0.93 -7.13
N HIS A 15 10.14 -0.40 -6.64
CA HIS A 15 11.09 -1.10 -5.77
C HIS A 15 10.64 -1.18 -4.30
N SER A 16 9.60 -0.44 -3.91
CA SER A 16 9.14 -0.40 -2.52
C SER A 16 8.62 -1.77 -2.05
N LYS A 17 9.13 -2.23 -0.90
CA LYS A 17 8.68 -3.44 -0.20
C LYS A 17 7.50 -3.17 0.74
N SER A 18 7.11 -1.91 0.95
CA SER A 18 6.01 -1.54 1.85
C SER A 18 4.70 -2.27 1.53
N PRO A 19 4.26 -2.42 0.26
CA PRO A 19 3.06 -3.21 -0.04
C PRO A 19 3.14 -4.66 0.43
N LEU A 20 4.30 -5.31 0.31
CA LEU A 20 4.48 -6.68 0.79
C LEU A 20 4.35 -6.74 2.32
N MET A 21 5.10 -5.89 3.02
CA MET A 21 5.14 -5.88 4.49
C MET A 21 3.77 -5.57 5.10
N HIS A 22 3.08 -4.53 4.62
CA HIS A 22 1.79 -4.12 5.17
C HIS A 22 0.69 -5.12 4.87
N ASN A 23 0.61 -5.67 3.66
CA ASN A 23 -0.42 -6.67 3.36
C ASN A 23 -0.21 -7.98 4.15
N LEU A 24 1.04 -8.37 4.43
CA LEU A 24 1.33 -9.48 5.33
C LEU A 24 0.89 -9.18 6.78
N ALA A 25 1.16 -7.98 7.29
CA ALA A 25 0.70 -7.55 8.60
C ALA A 25 -0.85 -7.51 8.69
N PHE A 26 -1.53 -6.97 7.68
CA PHE A 26 -2.99 -6.95 7.62
C PHE A 26 -3.59 -8.36 7.65
N ARG A 27 -3.00 -9.29 6.89
CA ARG A 27 -3.41 -10.70 6.92
C ARG A 27 -3.18 -11.32 8.29
N GLY A 28 -2.01 -11.11 8.89
CA GLY A 28 -1.67 -11.67 10.21
C GLY A 28 -2.55 -11.15 11.35
N LEU A 29 -3.03 -9.92 11.24
CA LEU A 29 -3.89 -9.27 12.24
C LEU A 29 -5.39 -9.41 11.94
N GLY A 30 -5.78 -10.05 10.83
CA GLY A 30 -7.18 -10.12 10.40
C GLY A 30 -7.77 -8.74 10.06
N TYR A 31 -6.94 -7.77 9.72
CA TYR A 31 -7.36 -6.39 9.46
C TYR A 31 -7.81 -6.24 8.00
N SER A 32 -9.07 -5.80 7.80
CA SER A 32 -9.69 -5.67 6.49
C SER A 32 -9.18 -4.45 5.72
N ALA A 33 -7.97 -4.56 5.15
CA ALA A 33 -7.33 -3.51 4.39
C ALA A 33 -6.51 -4.03 3.19
N CYS A 34 -6.09 -3.11 2.33
CA CYS A 34 -5.12 -3.33 1.26
C CYS A 34 -4.13 -2.17 1.23
N TYR A 35 -2.84 -2.49 1.07
CA TYR A 35 -1.78 -1.51 0.86
C TYR A 35 -1.24 -1.64 -0.56
N ASN A 36 -1.21 -0.56 -1.33
CA ASN A 36 -0.67 -0.53 -2.68
C ASN A 36 0.43 0.53 -2.84
N ARG A 37 1.02 0.61 -4.02
CA ARG A 37 1.96 1.66 -4.44
C ARG A 37 1.37 2.40 -5.63
N TYR A 38 1.55 3.71 -5.66
CA TYR A 38 1.09 4.56 -6.75
C TYR A 38 2.26 5.39 -7.27
N ARG A 39 2.51 5.29 -8.59
CA ARG A 39 3.52 6.12 -9.23
C ARG A 39 2.93 7.51 -9.47
N LEU A 40 3.41 8.49 -8.72
CA LEU A 40 2.92 9.86 -8.81
C LEU A 40 3.91 10.68 -9.64
N GLU A 41 3.62 10.86 -10.92
CA GLU A 41 4.50 11.57 -11.87
C GLU A 41 4.49 13.09 -11.67
N LYS A 42 3.43 13.63 -11.05
CA LYS A 42 3.26 15.04 -10.70
C LYS A 42 2.60 15.12 -9.33
N GLY A 43 3.17 15.92 -8.42
CA GLY A 43 2.74 16.03 -7.03
C GLY A 43 1.45 16.80 -6.77
N GLU A 44 0.51 16.77 -7.72
CA GLU A 44 -0.82 17.40 -7.64
C GLU A 44 -1.92 16.36 -7.41
#